data_AF-A0A183HSI0-F1
#
_entry.id   AF-A0A183HSI0-F1
#
_cell.length_a   1.000
_cell.length_b   1.000
_cell.length_c   1.000
_cell.angle_alpha   90.00
_cell.angle_beta   90.00
_cell.angle_gamma   90.00
#
_symmetry.space_group_name_H-M   'P 1'
#
loop_
_entity.id
_entity.type
_entity.pdbx_description
1 polymer ?
#
loop_
_entity_poly.entity_id
_entity_poly.type
_entity_poly.pdbx_seq_one_letter_code
_entity_poly.pdbx_strand_id
1 'polypeptide(L)'
;MSQEDGVLPALTIMRASKSVTVLELDHPLITFTPLNASPYSNASQQPSSVAVLMKYDLLILDLTIPGYPCHENVSPMDIHESQVRCICYFSNCPLDLLGALALVGSKQRRKGFSDKPWPITGGSGRDCAMGHQELLLTG
;
A
#
# COMPACT_ATOMS: atom_id res chain seq x y z
N MET A 1 -2.58 -26.13 4.41
CA MET A 1 -2.05 -26.27 3.04
C MET A 1 -0.59 -25.87 3.10
N SER A 2 0.28 -26.85 2.91
CA SER A 2 1.71 -26.79 3.17
C SER A 2 2.38 -25.72 2.30
N GLN A 3 3.15 -24.82 2.91
CA GLN A 3 4.14 -24.03 2.20
C GLN A 3 5.17 -25.02 1.68
N GLU A 4 5.35 -25.10 0.36
CA GLU A 4 6.53 -25.75 -0.21
C GLU A 4 7.76 -24.94 0.23
N ASP A 5 8.63 -25.58 0.99
CA ASP A 5 9.88 -25.05 1.50
C ASP A 5 10.76 -24.52 0.37
N GLY A 6 10.97 -23.19 0.35
CA GLY A 6 12.13 -22.57 -0.28
C GLY A 6 11.88 -21.66 -1.49
N VAL A 7 10.68 -21.63 -2.08
CA VAL A 7 10.39 -20.72 -3.21
C VAL A 7 9.58 -19.54 -2.71
N LEU A 8 10.21 -18.37 -2.63
CA LEU A 8 9.49 -17.12 -2.39
C LEU A 8 8.58 -16.81 -3.61
N PRO A 9 7.31 -16.46 -3.39
CA PRO A 9 6.45 -16.01 -4.47
C PRO A 9 7.07 -14.76 -5.12
N ALA A 10 6.98 -14.66 -6.44
CA ALA A 10 7.62 -13.58 -7.18
C ALA A 10 6.70 -13.00 -8.26
N LEU A 11 6.85 -11.70 -8.51
CA LEU A 11 6.20 -10.98 -9.59
C LEU A 11 7.25 -10.49 -10.59
N THR A 12 7.13 -10.91 -11.84
CA THR A 12 8.04 -10.49 -12.91
C THR A 12 7.43 -9.37 -13.74
N ILE A 13 8.12 -8.23 -13.82
CA ILE A 13 7.78 -7.11 -14.69
C ILE A 13 8.73 -7.12 -15.89
N MET A 14 8.19 -7.41 -17.07
CA MET A 14 8.94 -7.39 -18.34
C MET A 14 8.49 -6.23 -19.21
N ARG A 15 9.46 -5.43 -19.67
CA ARG A 15 9.24 -4.36 -20.64
C ARG A 15 9.87 -4.73 -21.98
N ALA A 16 9.07 -4.67 -23.04
CA ALA A 16 9.34 -5.19 -24.38
C ALA A 16 10.70 -4.81 -25.01
N SER A 17 11.45 -3.83 -24.47
CA SER A 17 12.74 -3.42 -25.01
C SER A 17 13.77 -2.90 -23.98
N LYS A 18 13.53 -2.99 -22.67
CA LYS A 18 14.34 -2.26 -21.68
C LYS A 18 14.77 -3.00 -20.42
N SER A 19 13.95 -3.90 -19.88
CA SER A 19 14.29 -4.54 -18.60
C SER A 19 13.35 -5.70 -18.26
N VAL A 20 13.91 -6.66 -17.53
CA VAL A 20 13.18 -7.66 -16.75
C VAL A 20 13.55 -7.41 -15.29
N THR A 21 12.54 -7.29 -14.44
CA THR A 21 12.73 -7.15 -12.98
C THR A 21 11.85 -8.19 -12.29
N VAL A 22 12.46 -8.93 -11.38
CA VAL A 22 11.76 -9.91 -10.54
C VAL A 22 11.66 -9.30 -9.15
N LEU A 23 10.44 -9.21 -8.65
CA LEU A 23 10.13 -8.71 -7.31
C LEU A 23 9.77 -9.91 -6.44
N GLU A 24 10.53 -10.14 -5.38
CA GLU A 24 10.20 -11.13 -4.36
C GLU A 24 9.07 -10.58 -3.48
N LEU A 25 8.11 -11.45 -3.15
CA LEU A 25 6.94 -11.12 -2.36
C LEU A 25 7.06 -11.76 -0.98
N ASP A 26 6.71 -11.02 0.06
CA ASP A 26 6.79 -11.48 1.46
C ASP A 26 5.73 -12.55 1.78
N HIS A 27 4.65 -12.58 1.00
CA HIS A 27 3.49 -13.44 1.23
C HIS A 27 3.00 -14.11 -0.06
N PRO A 28 2.32 -15.27 0.04
CA PRO A 28 1.73 -15.94 -1.12
C PRO A 28 0.87 -14.99 -1.95
N LEU A 29 1.17 -14.92 -3.25
CA LEU A 29 0.39 -14.16 -4.23
C LEU A 29 -1.01 -14.76 -4.37
N ILE A 30 -2.04 -13.94 -4.22
CA ILE A 30 -3.42 -14.31 -4.54
C ILE A 30 -3.73 -13.94 -5.99
N THR A 31 -3.53 -12.67 -6.34
CA THR A 31 -3.81 -12.13 -7.69
C THR A 31 -3.14 -10.78 -7.88
N PHE A 32 -3.05 -10.31 -9.12
CA PHE A 32 -2.62 -8.96 -9.44
C PHE A 32 -3.42 -8.40 -10.62
N THR A 33 -3.52 -7.08 -10.72
CA THR A 33 -4.19 -6.40 -11.84
C THR A 33 -3.46 -5.12 -12.25
N PRO A 34 -3.28 -4.86 -13.55
CA PRO A 34 -2.79 -3.57 -14.02
C PRO A 34 -3.79 -2.46 -13.73
N LEU A 35 -3.29 -1.28 -13.37
CA LEU A 35 -4.06 -0.05 -13.23
C LEU A 35 -3.81 0.83 -14.46
N ASN A 36 -4.83 0.90 -15.31
CA ASN A 36 -4.80 1.65 -16.56
C ASN A 36 -5.56 2.98 -16.41
N ALA A 37 -5.09 4.02 -17.09
CA ALA A 37 -5.76 5.31 -17.10
C ALA A 37 -7.13 5.27 -17.82
N SER A 38 -7.32 4.33 -18.76
CA SER A 38 -8.55 4.15 -19.51
C SER A 38 -9.04 2.70 -19.39
N PRO A 39 -10.34 2.48 -19.11
CA PRO A 39 -10.93 1.14 -19.12
C PRO A 39 -11.18 0.61 -20.53
N TYR A 40 -11.11 1.47 -21.56
CA TYR A 40 -11.45 1.09 -22.93
C TYR A 40 -10.29 0.42 -23.64
N SER A 41 -10.55 -0.72 -24.27
CA SER A 41 -9.55 -1.53 -24.99
C SER A 41 -8.98 -0.85 -26.24
N ASN A 42 -9.68 0.12 -26.80
CA ASN A 42 -9.22 0.92 -27.94
C ASN A 42 -8.23 2.03 -27.54
N ALA A 43 -8.08 2.30 -26.24
CA ALA A 43 -7.10 3.25 -25.73
C ALA A 43 -5.76 2.56 -25.44
N SER A 44 -4.69 3.36 -25.34
CA SER A 44 -3.36 2.89 -24.96
C SER A 44 -3.39 2.10 -23.65
N GLN A 45 -3.03 0.82 -23.71
CA GLN A 45 -2.98 -0.08 -22.55
C GLN A 45 -1.62 0.00 -21.83
N GLN A 46 -1.16 1.21 -21.51
CA GLN A 46 0.07 1.42 -20.75
C GLN A 46 -0.27 1.56 -19.26
N PRO A 47 -0.14 0.48 -18.45
CA PRO A 47 -0.43 0.56 -17.03
C PRO A 47 0.54 1.52 -16.34
N SER A 48 0.00 2.45 -15.57
CA SER A 48 0.80 3.35 -14.74
C SER A 48 1.24 2.66 -13.44
N SER A 49 0.49 1.66 -12.99
CA SER A 49 0.76 0.92 -11.76
C SER A 49 0.21 -0.50 -11.86
N VAL A 50 0.62 -1.38 -10.95
CA VAL A 50 0.03 -2.72 -10.79
C VAL A 50 -0.37 -2.92 -9.33
N ALA A 51 -1.61 -3.36 -9.12
CA ALA A 51 -2.10 -3.76 -7.81
C ALA A 51 -1.81 -5.26 -7.60
N VAL A 52 -1.22 -5.60 -6.46
CA VAL A 52 -0.76 -6.96 -6.12
C VAL A 52 -1.39 -7.33 -4.78
N LEU A 53 -2.29 -8.30 -4.80
CA LEU A 53 -2.95 -8.83 -3.61
C LEU A 53 -2.22 -10.10 -3.17
N MET A 54 -1.73 -10.09 -1.93
CA MET A 54 -1.13 -11.23 -1.26
C MET A 54 -1.99 -11.67 -0.08
N LYS A 55 -1.64 -12.80 0.55
CA LYS A 55 -2.41 -13.37 1.66
C LYS A 55 -2.70 -12.41 2.82
N TYR A 56 -1.77 -11.52 3.15
CA TYR A 56 -1.87 -10.63 4.31
C TYR A 56 -1.60 -9.15 3.96
N ASP A 57 -1.35 -8.83 2.70
CA ASP A 57 -0.91 -7.49 2.30
C ASP A 57 -1.39 -7.13 0.88
N LEU A 58 -1.50 -5.82 0.63
CA LEU A 58 -1.87 -5.23 -0.65
C LEU A 58 -0.81 -4.19 -1.04
N LEU A 59 -0.10 -4.47 -2.12
CA LEU A 59 0.90 -3.58 -2.68
C LEU A 59 0.42 -2.98 -3.98
N ILE A 60 0.69 -1.69 -4.18
CA ILE A 60 0.50 -1.02 -5.46
C ILE A 60 1.88 -0.56 -5.93
N LEU A 61 2.38 -1.09 -7.04
CA LEU A 61 3.70 -0.74 -7.57
C LEU A 61 3.57 0.34 -8.64
N ASP A 62 4.37 1.40 -8.55
CA ASP A 62 4.45 2.43 -9.58
C ASP A 62 5.31 1.94 -10.74
N LEU A 63 4.69 1.68 -11.89
CA LEU A 63 5.44 1.23 -13.06
C LEU A 63 6.21 2.37 -13.71
N THR A 64 5.83 3.62 -13.52
CA THR A 64 6.41 4.76 -14.25
C THR A 64 7.79 5.18 -13.76
N ILE A 65 8.16 4.82 -12.52
CA ILE A 65 9.44 5.16 -11.91
C ILE A 65 10.36 3.92 -11.97
N PRO A 66 11.63 4.04 -12.40
CA PRO A 66 12.59 2.94 -12.33
C PRO A 66 12.73 2.37 -10.92
N GLY A 67 12.86 1.05 -10.81
CA GLY A 67 12.90 0.36 -9.50
C GLY A 67 11.53 0.03 -8.93
N TYR A 68 10.44 0.48 -9.56
CA TYR A 68 9.06 0.12 -9.23
C TYR A 68 8.69 0.35 -7.76
N PRO A 69 8.91 1.56 -7.21
CA PRO A 69 8.58 1.83 -5.81
C PRO A 69 7.08 1.64 -5.55
N CYS A 70 6.73 1.21 -4.34
CA CYS A 70 5.34 1.08 -3.93
C CYS A 70 4.69 2.46 -3.78
N HIS A 71 3.40 2.59 -4.05
CA HIS A 71 2.62 3.72 -3.58
C HIS A 71 2.41 3.61 -2.07
N GLU A 72 2.42 4.75 -1.39
CA GLU A 72 2.11 4.77 0.03
C GLU A 72 0.63 4.48 0.27
N ASN A 73 0.34 3.46 1.07
CA ASN A 73 -1.02 3.10 1.43
C ASN A 73 -1.58 4.10 2.45
N VAL A 74 -2.68 4.78 2.09
CA VAL A 74 -3.36 5.80 2.91
C VAL A 74 -4.05 5.18 4.14
N SER A 75 -4.37 3.89 4.08
CA SER A 75 -4.95 3.13 5.19
C SER A 75 -4.13 1.86 5.37
N PRO A 76 -3.06 1.89 6.19
CA PRO A 76 -2.28 0.70 6.48
C PRO A 76 -3.21 -0.35 7.10
N MET A 77 -3.45 -1.43 6.36
CA MET A 77 -4.47 -2.43 6.66
C MET A 77 -3.96 -3.56 7.54
N ASP A 78 -2.65 -3.66 7.74
CA ASP A 78 -2.03 -4.72 8.52
C ASP A 78 -1.55 -4.21 9.89
N ILE A 79 -2.39 -4.37 10.90
CA ILE A 79 -2.00 -4.15 12.30
C ILE A 79 -1.20 -5.33 12.88
N HIS A 80 -1.01 -6.40 12.11
CA HIS A 80 -0.40 -7.66 12.53
C HIS A 80 1.00 -7.91 11.94
N GLU A 81 1.64 -6.90 11.31
CA GLU A 81 3.06 -6.97 10.91
C GLU A 81 3.94 -7.41 12.11
N SER A 82 3.54 -6.98 13.31
CA SER A 82 3.96 -7.56 14.58
C SER A 82 2.77 -8.18 15.31
N GLN A 83 3.01 -9.22 16.10
CA GLN A 83 1.96 -9.79 16.95
C GLN A 83 1.47 -8.73 17.96
N VAL A 84 0.24 -8.26 17.79
CA VAL A 84 -0.42 -7.36 18.74
C VAL A 84 -0.62 -8.07 20.08
N ARG A 85 -0.06 -7.49 21.14
CA ARG A 85 -0.15 -7.95 22.53
C ARG A 85 -1.13 -7.12 23.32
N CYS A 86 -1.21 -5.81 23.05
CA CYS A 86 -2.14 -4.91 23.69
C CYS A 86 -2.70 -3.87 22.72
N ILE A 87 -3.88 -3.35 23.08
CA ILE A 87 -4.55 -2.29 22.34
C ILE A 87 -5.02 -1.24 23.35
N CYS A 88 -4.67 0.02 23.11
CA CYS A 88 -5.11 1.15 23.90
C CYS A 88 -5.89 2.12 23.02
N TYR A 89 -7.08 2.49 23.45
CA TYR A 89 -7.94 3.45 22.74
C TYR A 89 -8.06 4.74 23.55
N PHE A 90 -7.93 5.87 22.87
CA PHE A 90 -8.07 7.21 23.43
C PHE A 90 -9.09 8.00 22.61
N SER A 91 -10.10 8.53 23.29
CA SER A 91 -11.09 9.46 22.72
C SER A 91 -10.73 10.91 23.07
N ASN A 92 -11.24 11.87 22.31
CA ASN A 92 -11.10 13.32 22.56
C ASN A 92 -9.63 13.78 22.59
N CYS A 93 -8.81 13.23 21.70
CA CYS A 93 -7.39 13.58 21.63
C CYS A 93 -7.19 15.05 21.22
N PRO A 94 -6.26 15.78 21.86
CA PRO A 94 -5.89 17.12 21.43
C PRO A 94 -5.35 17.15 19.99
N LEU A 95 -5.81 18.12 19.19
CA LEU A 95 -5.43 18.25 17.77
C LEU A 95 -3.94 18.54 17.58
N ASP A 96 -3.35 19.30 18.51
CA ASP A 96 -1.91 19.59 18.54
C ASP A 96 -1.08 18.33 18.79
N LEU A 97 -1.52 17.45 19.69
CA LEU A 97 -0.90 16.14 19.92
C LEU A 97 -0.95 15.28 18.65
N LEU A 98 -2.11 15.15 18.02
CA LEU A 98 -2.25 14.36 16.79
C LEU A 98 -1.44 14.96 15.64
N GLY A 99 -1.43 16.28 15.50
CA GLY A 99 -0.60 16.98 14.52
C GLY A 99 0.89 16.76 14.75
N ALA A 100 1.35 16.80 16.01
CA ALA A 100 2.74 16.51 16.36
C ALA A 100 3.12 15.06 16.05
N LEU A 101 2.26 14.09 16.38
CA LEU A 101 2.46 12.67 16.05
C LEU A 101 2.52 12.46 14.53
N ALA A 102 1.60 13.06 13.78
CA ALA A 102 1.60 12.98 12.32
C ALA A 102 2.88 13.58 11.71
N LEU A 103 3.38 14.70 12.25
CA LEU A 103 4.60 15.36 11.79
C LEU A 103 5.87 14.58 12.12
N VAL A 104 5.93 13.90 13.26
CA VAL A 104 7.05 13.00 13.58
C VAL A 104 6.97 11.74 12.72
N GLY A 105 5.77 11.16 12.59
CA GLY A 105 5.51 9.99 11.76
C GLY A 105 5.89 10.22 10.29
N SER A 106 5.58 11.39 9.73
CA SER A 106 5.93 11.75 8.35
C SER A 106 7.43 11.69 8.07
N LYS A 107 8.27 11.98 9.08
CA LYS A 107 9.75 11.91 8.98
C LYS A 107 10.28 10.48 9.10
N GLN A 108 9.55 9.60 9.79
CA GLN A 108 9.92 8.18 9.96
C GLN A 108 9.50 7.33 8.78
N ARG A 109 8.55 7.79 7.95
CA ARG A 109 8.03 7.02 6.82
C ARG A 109 9.18 6.51 5.94
N ARG A 110 9.11 5.22 5.62
CA ARG A 110 10.19 4.49 4.93
C ARG A 110 10.55 5.24 3.64
N LYS A 111 11.83 5.54 3.45
CA LYS A 111 12.34 6.04 2.16
C LYS A 111 12.17 4.93 1.13
N GLY A 112 11.61 5.24 -0.04
CA GLY A 112 11.45 4.29 -1.15
C GLY A 112 10.02 4.08 -1.67
N PHE A 113 9.02 4.83 -1.18
CA PHE A 113 7.72 4.92 -1.83
C PHE A 113 7.75 5.84 -3.05
N SER A 114 6.77 5.70 -3.93
CA SER A 114 6.52 6.62 -5.03
C SER A 114 6.05 7.97 -4.48
N ASP A 115 6.50 9.05 -5.09
CA ASP A 115 6.03 10.42 -4.80
C ASP A 115 4.61 10.69 -5.34
N LYS A 116 4.00 9.70 -6.02
CA LYS A 116 2.65 9.80 -6.57
C LYS A 116 1.60 9.48 -5.51
N PRO A 117 0.40 10.09 -5.60
CA PRO A 117 -0.69 9.77 -4.71
C PRO A 117 -1.20 8.35 -4.97
N TRP A 118 -1.80 7.76 -3.93
CA TRP A 118 -2.47 6.47 -4.00
C TRP A 118 -3.46 6.41 -5.18
N PRO A 119 -3.36 5.41 -6.08
CA PRO A 119 -4.10 5.44 -7.34
C PRO A 119 -5.52 4.89 -7.26
N ILE A 120 -5.91 4.23 -6.16
CA ILE A 120 -7.27 3.70 -5.97
C ILE A 120 -8.10 4.75 -5.25
N THR A 121 -8.72 5.65 -6.01
CA THR A 121 -9.48 6.82 -5.52
C THR A 121 -10.97 6.76 -5.87
N GLY A 122 -11.47 5.58 -6.25
CA GLY A 122 -12.87 5.40 -6.60
C GLY A 122 -13.82 5.66 -5.42
N GLY A 123 -14.98 6.25 -5.71
CA GLY A 123 -15.99 6.59 -4.71
C GLY A 123 -15.80 8.00 -4.12
N SER A 124 -16.74 8.39 -3.26
CA SER A 124 -16.64 9.62 -2.46
C SER A 124 -16.85 9.28 -0.99
N GLY A 125 -15.86 9.62 -0.17
CA GLY A 125 -16.02 9.58 1.28
C GLY A 125 -17.10 10.57 1.69
N ARG A 126 -18.05 10.14 2.52
CA ARG A 126 -18.87 11.09 3.27
C ARG A 126 -18.07 11.44 4.50
N ASP A 127 -17.75 12.72 4.66
CA ASP A 127 -17.21 13.22 5.91
C ASP A 127 -18.26 12.98 6.99
N CYS A 128 -18.08 11.91 7.77
CA CYS A 128 -18.77 11.79 9.03
C CYS A 128 -18.07 12.80 9.93
N ALA A 129 -18.78 13.83 10.39
CA ALA A 129 -18.24 14.75 11.37
C ALA A 129 -17.84 13.92 12.60
N MET A 130 -16.55 13.58 12.70
CA MET A 130 -16.01 12.97 13.90
C MET A 130 -16.08 14.06 14.95
N GLY A 131 -17.10 13.99 15.81
CA GLY A 131 -17.32 14.99 16.85
C GLY A 131 -16.10 15.16 17.75
N HIS A 132 -15.22 14.16 17.78
CA HIS A 132 -13.98 14.14 18.54
C HIS A 132 -12.89 13.37 17.79
N GLN A 133 -11.64 13.74 18.07
CA GLN A 133 -10.47 13.06 17.52
C GLN A 133 -10.13 11.83 18.37
N GLU A 134 -9.71 10.75 17.72
CA GLU A 134 -9.48 9.46 18.37
C GLU A 134 -8.11 8.89 18.00
N LEU A 135 -7.53 8.08 18.89
CA LEU A 135 -6.25 7.44 18.69
C LEU A 135 -6.31 5.98 19.17
N LEU A 136 -5.87 5.06 18.30
CA LEU A 136 -5.65 3.65 18.63
C LEU A 136 -4.16 3.37 18.66
N LEU A 137 -3.66 2.82 19.76
CA LEU A 137 -2.26 2.37 19.89
C LEU A 137 -2.23 0.86 20.03
N THR A 138 -1.32 0.22 19.28
CA THR A 138 -1.05 -1.22 19.31
C THR A 138 0.38 -1.43 19.81
N GLY A 139 0.57 -2.41 20.69
CA GLY A 139 1.88 -2.81 21.22
C GLY A 139 2.06 -4.31 21.27
#